data_AF-V4H9M8-F1
#
_entry.id   AF-V4H9M8-F1
#
_cell.length_a   1.000
_cell.length_b   1.000
_cell.length_c   1.000
_cell.angle_alpha   90.00
_cell.angle_beta   90.00
_cell.angle_gamma   90.00
#
_symmetry.space_group_name_H-M   'P 1'
#
loop_
_entity.id
_entity.type
_entity.pdbx_description
1 polymer ?
#
loop_
_entity_poly.entity_id
_entity_poly.type
_entity_poly.pdbx_seq_one_letter_code
_entity_poly.pdbx_strand_id
1 'polypeptide(L)'
;MPARVSNTAGTHLCNGLLYETLAALDGSGTPAGFLHLPATPAAAARDALEAARGGSVAPSLPLGLSARAVELAFETALDAPR
;
A
#
# COMPACT_ATOMS: atom_id res chain seq x y z
N MET A 1 0.26 12.65 -7.21
CA MET A 1 -0.59 11.64 -6.56
C MET A 1 -0.52 11.86 -5.05
N PRO A 2 -1.63 11.81 -4.29
CA PRO A 2 -1.56 11.98 -2.85
C PRO A 2 -0.84 10.78 -2.22
N ALA A 3 0.29 11.04 -1.57
CA ALA A 3 1.10 10.03 -0.90
C ALA A 3 1.74 10.62 0.35
N ARG A 4 2.01 9.77 1.33
CA ARG A 4 2.77 10.11 2.54
C ARG A 4 3.56 8.90 2.99
N VAL A 5 4.69 9.15 3.64
CA VAL A 5 5.43 8.09 4.34
C VAL A 5 4.62 7.66 5.56
N SER A 6 4.48 6.35 5.75
CA SER A 6 3.95 5.76 6.98
C SER A 6 5.09 5.14 7.78
N ASN A 7 5.18 5.50 9.06
CA ASN A 7 6.16 4.92 9.99
C ASN A 7 5.60 3.68 10.72
N THR A 8 4.45 3.16 10.29
CA THR A 8 3.88 1.91 10.79
C THR A 8 3.11 1.19 9.68
N ALA A 9 3.31 -0.12 9.55
CA ALA A 9 2.52 -1.02 8.70
C ALA A 9 1.45 -1.78 9.51
N GLY A 10 1.21 -1.37 10.76
CA GLY A 10 0.40 -2.12 11.72
C GLY A 10 1.15 -3.32 12.29
N THR A 11 0.41 -4.27 12.88
CA THR A 11 0.95 -5.49 13.51
C THR A 11 0.31 -6.76 12.94
N HIS A 12 -0.23 -6.67 11.72
CA HIS A 12 -0.82 -7.80 11.01
C HIS A 12 0.10 -8.29 9.87
N LEU A 13 -0.44 -9.11 8.97
CA LEU A 13 0.30 -9.76 7.88
C LEU A 13 1.08 -8.79 6.98
N CYS A 14 0.57 -7.58 6.71
CA CYS A 14 1.30 -6.57 5.94
C CYS A 14 2.68 -6.27 6.55
N ASN A 15 2.71 -6.09 7.87
CA ASN A 15 3.95 -5.84 8.61
C ASN A 15 4.84 -7.10 8.64
N GLY A 16 4.23 -8.28 8.86
CA GLY A 16 4.95 -9.55 8.81
C GLY A 16 5.69 -9.76 7.49
N LEU A 17 4.96 -9.62 6.37
CA LEU A 17 5.51 -9.77 5.02
C LEU A 17 6.62 -8.75 4.72
N LEU A 18 6.49 -7.50 5.18
CA LEU A 18 7.54 -6.50 5.06
C LEU A 18 8.83 -6.97 5.75
N TYR A 19 8.75 -7.37 7.03
CA TYR A 19 9.95 -7.79 7.77
C TYR A 19 10.53 -9.10 7.25
N GLU A 20 9.71 -10.06 6.85
CA GLU A 20 10.17 -11.32 6.25
C GLU A 20 10.90 -11.08 4.92
N THR A 21 10.36 -10.19 4.07
CA THR A 21 10.99 -9.82 2.79
C THR A 21 12.32 -9.11 3.00
N LEU A 22 12.38 -8.15 3.94
CA LEU A 22 13.62 -7.45 4.28
C LEU A 22 14.67 -8.43 4.82
N ALA A 23 14.29 -9.35 5.70
CA ALA A 23 15.19 -10.36 6.23
C ALA A 23 15.71 -11.31 5.13
N ALA A 24 14.86 -11.70 4.18
CA ALA A 24 15.25 -12.56 3.07
C ALA A 24 16.20 -11.88 2.06
N LEU A 25 16.14 -10.56 1.95
CA LEU A 25 16.95 -9.76 1.02
C LEU A 25 18.16 -9.09 1.68
N ASP A 26 18.40 -9.34 2.97
CA ASP A 26 19.52 -8.75 3.71
C ASP A 26 20.86 -9.04 3.03
N GLY A 27 21.70 -8.01 2.88
CA GLY A 27 22.98 -8.07 2.17
C GLY A 27 22.90 -8.21 0.64
N SER A 28 21.73 -8.35 0.02
CA SER A 28 21.62 -8.51 -1.44
C SER A 28 21.81 -7.21 -2.24
N GLY A 29 21.66 -6.05 -1.58
CA GLY A 29 21.61 -4.75 -2.25
C GLY A 29 20.35 -4.51 -3.10
N THR A 30 19.35 -5.40 -3.02
CA THR A 30 18.06 -5.27 -3.70
C THR A 30 17.17 -4.28 -2.93
N PRO A 31 16.65 -3.22 -3.58
CA PRO A 31 15.69 -2.33 -2.93
C PRO A 31 14.40 -3.07 -2.54
N ALA A 32 13.94 -2.88 -1.31
CA ALA A 32 12.75 -3.53 -0.79
C ALA A 32 11.96 -2.60 0.14
N GLY A 33 10.64 -2.76 0.16
CA GLY A 33 9.74 -1.94 0.97
C GLY A 33 8.29 -2.41 0.87
N PHE A 34 7.37 -1.63 1.46
CA PHE A 34 5.94 -1.93 1.44
C PHE A 34 5.13 -0.67 1.09
N LEU A 35 4.11 -0.84 0.25
CA LEU A 35 3.21 0.24 -0.16
C LEU A 35 1.77 -0.11 0.23
N HIS A 36 1.20 0.62 1.18
CA HIS A 36 -0.23 0.55 1.47
C HIS A 36 -1.02 1.38 0.45
N LEU A 37 -2.09 0.79 -0.07
CA LEU A 37 -3.02 1.47 -0.97
C LEU A 37 -4.38 1.65 -0.28
N PRO A 38 -5.06 2.79 -0.50
CA PRO A 38 -6.43 2.96 -0.02
C PRO A 38 -7.39 2.06 -0.80
N ALA A 39 -8.59 1.89 -0.25
CA ALA A 39 -9.67 1.17 -0.92
C ALA A 39 -10.01 1.79 -2.28
N THR A 40 -10.54 0.97 -3.20
CA THR A 40 -11.22 1.50 -4.39
C THR A 40 -12.61 2.02 -4.02
N PRO A 41 -13.21 2.94 -4.79
CA PRO A 41 -14.58 3.40 -4.53
C PRO A 41 -15.59 2.25 -4.46
N ALA A 42 -15.44 1.23 -5.32
CA ALA A 42 -16.28 0.05 -5.32
C ALA A 42 -16.11 -0.79 -4.03
N ALA A 43 -14.88 -0.96 -3.54
CA ALA A 43 -14.63 -1.64 -2.27
C ALA A 43 -15.20 -0.84 -1.08
N ALA A 44 -14.92 0.46 -1.02
CA ALA A 44 -15.43 1.32 0.05
C ALA A 44 -16.96 1.37 0.10
N ALA A 45 -17.63 1.38 -1.06
CA ALA A 45 -19.09 1.32 -1.13
C ALA A 45 -19.65 -0.03 -0.65
N ARG A 46 -18.99 -1.14 -1.00
CA ARG A 46 -19.39 -2.49 -0.56
C ARG A 46 -19.22 -2.63 0.96
N ASP A 47 -18.08 -2.22 1.51
CA ASP A 47 -17.81 -2.31 2.94
C ASP A 47 -18.79 -1.44 3.75
N ALA A 48 -19.15 -0.26 3.23
CA ALA A 48 -20.16 0.61 3.86
C ALA A 48 -21.57 -0.02 3.87
N LEU A 49 -21.92 -0.80 2.85
CA LEU A 49 -23.19 -1.53 2.77
C LEU A 49 -23.23 -2.73 3.73
N GLU A 50 -22.10 -3.44 3.87
CA GLU A 50 -21.94 -4.58 4.78
C GLU A 50 -21.90 -4.17 6.25
N ALA A 51 -21.45 -2.94 6.54
CA ALA A 51 -21.56 -2.32 7.86
C ALA A 51 -23.02 -2.00 8.20
N ALA A 52 -23.77 -3.02 8.62
CA ALA A 52 -25.22 -3.04 8.83
C ALA A 52 -25.83 -1.94 9.74
N ARG A 53 -25.06 -0.98 10.27
CA ARG A 53 -25.50 0.02 11.28
C ARG A 53 -24.78 1.37 11.20
N GLY A 54 -24.70 1.99 10.02
CA GLY A 54 -24.34 3.42 9.91
C GLY A 54 -22.85 3.72 9.79
N GLY A 55 -22.08 2.87 9.10
CA GLY A 55 -20.72 3.19 8.71
C GLY A 55 -20.67 4.30 7.64
N SER A 56 -19.70 5.21 7.74
CA SER A 56 -19.40 6.15 6.66
C SER A 56 -18.61 5.48 5.54
N VAL A 57 -18.75 5.98 4.31
CA VAL A 57 -17.92 5.52 3.18
C VAL A 57 -16.47 5.90 3.47
N ALA A 58 -15.59 4.91 3.53
CA ALA A 58 -14.17 5.14 3.76
C ALA A 58 -13.52 5.95 2.61
N PRO A 59 -12.49 6.75 2.88
CA PRO A 59 -11.69 7.38 1.84
C PRO A 59 -11.17 6.35 0.83
N SER A 60 -11.27 6.67 -0.46
CA SER A 60 -10.93 5.75 -1.54
C SER A 60 -10.29 6.47 -2.73
N LEU A 61 -9.61 5.72 -3.60
CA LEU A 61 -9.03 6.21 -4.85
C LEU A 61 -9.36 5.27 -6.03
N PRO A 62 -9.60 5.81 -7.25
CA PRO A 62 -9.83 4.98 -8.44
C PRO A 62 -8.69 3.99 -8.67
N LEU A 63 -9.03 2.76 -9.07
CA LEU A 63 -8.06 1.69 -9.29
C LEU A 63 -6.92 2.09 -10.23
N GLY A 64 -7.24 2.79 -11.33
CA GLY A 64 -6.23 3.25 -12.29
C GLY A 64 -5.22 4.22 -11.67
N LEU A 65 -5.64 5.04 -10.70
CA LEU A 65 -4.73 5.92 -9.97
C LEU A 65 -3.85 5.09 -9.04
N SER A 66 -4.38 4.12 -8.31
CA SER A 66 -3.55 3.22 -7.49
C SER A 66 -2.55 2.42 -8.33
N ALA A 67 -2.95 1.93 -9.52
CA ALA A 67 -2.07 1.23 -10.45
C ALA A 67 -0.89 2.10 -10.89
N ARG A 68 -1.18 3.34 -11.33
CA ARG A 68 -0.10 4.29 -11.70
C ARG A 68 0.83 4.60 -10.53
N ALA A 69 0.34 4.55 -9.29
CA ALA A 69 1.15 4.79 -8.08
C ALA A 69 2.21 3.72 -7.93
N VAL A 70 1.81 2.46 -8.13
CA VAL A 70 2.67 1.29 -8.01
C VAL A 70 3.74 1.33 -9.10
N GLU A 71 3.35 1.59 -10.35
CA GLU A 71 4.29 1.76 -11.46
C GLU A 71 5.34 2.83 -11.15
N LEU A 72 4.90 4.02 -10.75
CA LEU A 72 5.80 5.12 -10.42
C LEU A 72 6.73 4.79 -9.24
N ALA A 73 6.25 4.04 -8.25
CA ALA A 73 7.06 3.59 -7.13
C ALA A 73 8.20 2.66 -7.58
N PHE A 74 7.92 1.73 -8.50
CA PHE A 74 8.94 0.85 -9.07
C PHE A 74 9.93 1.61 -9.96
N GLU A 75 9.43 2.45 -10.88
CA GLU A 75 10.26 3.31 -11.74
C GLU A 75 11.25 4.11 -10.88
N THR A 76 10.75 4.78 -9.84
CA THR A 76 11.58 5.61 -8.96
C THR A 76 12.56 4.79 -8.12
N ALA A 77 12.16 3.61 -7.62
CA ALA A 77 13.02 2.76 -6.81
C ALA A 77 14.19 2.15 -7.61
N LEU A 78 13.98 1.90 -8.90
CA LEU A 78 15.01 1.38 -9.80
C LEU A 78 15.97 2.48 -10.29
N ASP A 79 15.49 3.71 -10.41
CA ASP A 79 16.31 4.87 -10.81
C ASP A 79 17.08 5.51 -9.64
N ALA A 80 16.73 5.18 -8.40
CA ALA A 80 17.37 5.76 -7.23
C ALA A 80 18.86 5.36 -7.14
N PRO A 81 19.78 6.31 -6.87
CA PRO A 81 21.19 5.99 -6.66
C PRO A 81 21.35 5.05 -5.44
N ARG A 82 22.18 4.02 -5.61
CA ARG A 82 22.49 3.03 -4.57
C ARG A 82 23.59 3.49 -3.63
#